data_AF-A0A653Y740-F1
#
_entry.id   AF-A0A653Y740-F1
#
_cell.length_a   1.000
_cell.length_b   1.000
_cell.length_c   1.000
_cell.angle_alpha   90.00
_cell.angle_beta   90.00
_cell.angle_gamma   90.00
#
_symmetry.space_group_name_H-M   'P 1'
#
loop_
_entity.id
_entity.type
_entity.pdbx_description
1 polymer ?
#
loop_
_entity_poly.entity_id
_entity_poly.type
_entity_poly.pdbx_seq_one_letter_code
_entity_poly.pdbx_strand_id
1 'polypeptide(L)' 'MREQAENFVMHLLVEDVDAWHRHLSESGLTERFAVRMGDLVDQPWGMREFVLFDPSGVLWHIAQNI' A
#
# COMPACT_ATOMS: atom_id res chain seq x y z
N MET A 1 -5.09 18.79 -10.84
CA MET A 1 -4.10 17.72 -10.59
C MET A 1 -4.15 17.21 -9.15
N ARG A 2 -3.94 18.04 -8.12
CA ARG A 2 -3.95 17.59 -6.72
C ARG A 2 -5.24 16.86 -6.31
N GLU A 3 -6.40 17.46 -6.61
CA GLU A 3 -7.71 16.85 -6.36
C GLU A 3 -7.89 15.49 -7.06
N GLN A 4 -7.28 15.31 -8.24
CA GLN A 4 -7.37 14.03 -8.95
C GLN A 4 -6.55 12.95 -8.24
N ALA A 5 -5.32 13.28 -7.81
CA ALA A 5 -4.45 12.34 -7.11
C ALA A 5 -5.00 11.94 -5.74
N GLU A 6 -5.53 12.89 -4.95
CA GLU A 6 -6.12 12.63 -3.63
C GLU A 6 -7.42 11.79 -3.69
N ASN A 7 -8.05 11.70 -4.86
CA ASN A 7 -9.23 10.86 -5.10
C ASN A 7 -8.90 9.62 -5.95
N PHE A 8 -7.62 9.32 -6.19
CA PHE A 8 -7.20 8.19 -7.01
C PHE A 8 -6.75 7.03 -6.14
N VAL A 9 -7.26 5.85 -6.47
CA VAL A 9 -6.91 4.59 -5.82
C VAL A 9 -6.30 3.64 -6.84
N MET A 10 -5.11 3.12 -6.56
CA MET A 10 -4.48 2.06 -7.32
C MET A 10 -4.55 0.75 -6.55
N HIS A 11 -4.82 -0.34 -7.26
CA HIS A 11 -4.77 -1.68 -6.70
C HIS A 11 -3.65 -2.47 -7.39
N LEU A 12 -2.71 -2.95 -6.60
CA LEU A 12 -1.58 -3.76 -7.04
C LEU A 12 -1.71 -5.16 -6.42
N LEU A 13 -2.10 -6.13 -7.25
CA LEU A 13 -2.16 -7.53 -6.86
C LEU A 13 -0.77 -8.15 -6.94
N VAL A 14 -0.33 -8.79 -5.86
CA VAL A 14 1.00 -9.42 -5.73
C VAL A 14 0.87 -10.87 -5.27
N GLU A 15 1.93 -11.65 -5.51
CA GLU A 15 1.96 -13.08 -5.12
C GLU A 15 2.22 -13.30 -3.63
N ASP A 16 2.97 -12.40 -2.97
CA ASP A 16 3.33 -12.49 -1.54
C ASP A 16 3.30 -11.10 -0.90
N VAL A 17 2.16 -10.74 -0.31
CA VAL A 17 1.97 -9.40 0.27
C VAL A 17 2.78 -9.19 1.56
N ASP A 18 3.04 -10.25 2.33
CA ASP A 18 3.87 -10.20 3.54
C ASP A 18 5.32 -9.87 3.20
N ALA A 19 5.86 -10.45 2.12
CA ALA A 19 7.19 -10.13 1.64
C ALA A 19 7.31 -8.67 1.17
N TRP A 20 6.29 -8.17 0.46
CA TRP A 20 6.24 -6.76 0.05
C TRP A 20 6.18 -5.81 1.25
N HIS A 21 5.29 -6.05 2.21
CA HIS A 21 5.16 -5.22 3.41
C HIS A 21 6.46 -5.16 4.22
N ARG A 22 7.11 -6.31 4.41
CA ARG A 22 8.41 -6.39 5.10
C ARG A 22 9.51 -5.63 4.35
N HIS A 23 9.64 -5.87 3.05
CA HIS A 23 10.66 -5.21 2.23
C HIS A 23 10.51 -3.69 2.29
N LEU A 24 9.29 -3.17 2.15
CA LEU A 24 9.03 -1.73 2.20
C LEU A 24 9.30 -1.16 3.59
N SER A 25 8.91 -1.86 4.66
CA SER A 25 9.18 -1.46 6.05
C SER A 25 10.68 -1.34 6.33
N GLU A 26 11.47 -2.28 5.82
CA GLU A 26 12.92 -2.33 6.04
C GLU A 26 13.70 -1.37 5.11
N SER A 27 13.09 -0.94 4.01
CA SER A 27 13.75 -0.08 3.00
C SER A 27 13.96 1.38 3.43
N GLY A 28 13.34 1.81 4.54
CA GLY A 28 13.33 3.21 4.98
C GLY A 28 12.47 4.13 4.09
N LEU A 29 11.48 3.55 3.39
CA LEU A 29 10.63 4.26 2.44
C LEU A 29 9.87 5.42 3.11
N THR A 30 9.33 5.18 4.29
CA THR A 30 8.55 6.14 5.09
C THR A 30 9.37 7.38 5.43
N GLU A 31 10.63 7.20 5.82
CA GLU A 31 11.54 8.29 6.18
C GLU A 31 12.03 9.05 4.95
N ARG A 32 12.30 8.33 3.85
CA ARG A 32 12.93 8.90 2.65
C ARG A 32 11.96 9.64 1.75
N PHE A 33 10.73 9.17 1.64
CA PHE A 33 9.78 9.67 0.64
C PHE A 33 8.47 10.17 1.22
N ALA A 34 8.37 10.45 2.53
CA ALA A 34 7.15 10.97 3.17
C ALA A 34 5.90 10.12 2.88
N VAL A 35 6.10 8.82 2.77
CA VAL A 35 5.05 7.83 2.51
C VAL A 35 4.42 7.43 3.83
N ARG A 36 3.11 7.17 3.85
CA ARG A 36 2.43 6.58 5.01
C ARG A 36 1.98 5.18 4.65
N MET A 37 2.40 4.19 5.43
CA MET A 37 2.06 2.79 5.22
C MET A 37 1.24 2.26 6.40
N GLY A 38 0.21 1.48 6.09
CA GLY A 38 -0.64 0.82 7.08
C GLY A 38 -0.11 -0.56 7.48
N ASP A 39 -0.81 -1.16 8.44
CA ASP A 39 -0.59 -2.55 8.84
C ASP A 39 -1.10 -3.52 7.77
N LEU A 40 -0.57 -4.74 7.81
CA LEU A 40 -1.02 -5.84 6.98
C LEU A 40 -2.21 -6.55 7.62
N VAL A 41 -3.33 -6.64 6.91
CA VAL A 41 -4.62 -7.07 7.45
C VAL A 41 -5.31 -8.05 6.50
N ASP A 42 -5.95 -9.08 7.07
CA ASP A 42 -6.84 -9.98 6.33
C ASP A 42 -8.24 -9.36 6.25
N GLN A 43 -8.76 -9.29 5.03
CA GLN A 43 -10.06 -8.72 4.72
C GLN A 43 -11.14 -9.81 4.57
N PRO A 44 -12.41 -9.50 4.90
CA PRO A 44 -13.49 -10.48 4.88
C PRO A 44 -13.86 -11.01 3.49
N TRP A 45 -13.28 -10.46 2.41
CA TRP A 45 -13.49 -10.87 1.03
C TRP A 45 -12.35 -11.74 0.46
N GLY A 46 -11.53 -12.36 1.31
CA GLY A 46 -10.50 -13.32 0.87
C GLY A 46 -9.25 -12.66 0.31
N MET A 47 -8.86 -11.51 0.85
CA MET A 47 -7.59 -10.87 0.52
C MET A 47 -6.80 -10.51 1.77
N ARG A 48 -5.49 -10.60 1.68
CA ARG A 48 -4.55 -10.01 2.64
C ARG A 48 -3.94 -8.78 2.00
N GLU A 49 -3.99 -7.63 2.67
CA GLU A 49 -3.54 -6.37 2.09
C GLU A 49 -3.00 -5.37 3.10
N PHE A 50 -2.26 -4.38 2.60
CA PHE A 50 -1.96 -3.15 3.32
C PHE A 50 -2.15 -1.95 2.38
N VAL A 51 -2.23 -0.76 2.98
CA VAL A 51 -2.37 0.49 2.24
C VAL A 51 -1.13 1.36 2.30
N LEU A 52 -0.90 2.13 1.25
CA LEU A 52 0.19 3.09 1.15
C LEU A 52 -0.30 4.41 0.54
N PHE A 53 -0.07 5.53 1.22
CA PHE A 53 -0.29 6.87 0.68
C PHE A 53 1.03 7.44 0.19
N ASP A 54 1.11 7.71 -1.12
CA ASP A 54 2.28 8.37 -1.69
C ASP A 54 2.22 9.91 -1.51
N PRO A 55 3.34 10.64 -1.75
CA PRO A 55 3.39 12.09 -1.55
C PRO A 55 2.47 12.91 -2.45
N SER A 56 2.01 12.33 -3.57
CA SER A 56 1.09 13.00 -4.48
C SER A 56 -0.37 12.91 -4.00
N GLY A 57 -0.66 12.02 -3.04
CA GLY A 57 -1.98 11.82 -2.46
C GLY A 57 -2.69 10.55 -2.94
N VAL A 58 -2.08 9.77 -3.84
CA VAL A 58 -2.67 8.52 -4.33
C VAL A 58 -2.66 7.46 -3.22
N LEU A 59 -3.77 6.76 -3.09
CA LEU A 59 -3.91 5.59 -2.22
C LEU A 59 -3.60 4.32 -3.01
N TRP A 60 -2.67 3.52 -2.51
CA TRP A 60 -2.32 2.21 -3.05
C TRP A 60 -2.85 1.12 -2.13
N HIS A 61 -3.65 0.21 -2.67
CA HIS A 61 -3.92 -1.10 -2.09
C HIS A 61 -2.92 -2.10 -2.67
N ILE A 62 -2.12 -2.72 -1.82
CA ILE A 62 -1.20 -3.79 -2.22
C ILE A 62 -1.70 -5.06 -1.56
N ALA A 63 -2.13 -6.02 -2.37
CA ALA A 63 -2.95 -7.13 -1.90
C ALA A 63 -2.56 -8.46 -2.52
N GLN A 64 -2.93 -9.54 -1.84
CA GLN A 64 -2.81 -10.93 -2.29
C GLN A 64 -4.14 -11.65 -2.02
N ASN A 65 -4.56 -12.55 -2.91
CA ASN A 65 -5.70 -13.44 -2.67
C ASN A 65 -5.33 -14.55 -1.66
N ILE A 66 -6.22 -14.83 -0.70
CA ILE A 66 -6.06 -15.87 0.33
C ILE A 66 -7.25 -16.82 0.39
#